data_AF-A0A372GCM1-F1
#
_entry.id   AF-A0A372GCM1-F1
#
_cell.length_a   1.000
_cell.length_b   1.000
_cell.length_c   1.000
_cell.angle_alpha   90.00
_cell.angle_beta   90.00
_cell.angle_gamma   90.00
#
_symmetry.space_group_name_H-M   'P 1'
#
loop_
_entity.id
_entity.type
_entity.pdbx_description
1 polymer ?
#
loop_
_entity_poly.entity_id
_entity_poly.type
_entity_poly.pdbx_seq_one_letter_code
_entity_poly.pdbx_strand_id
1 'polypeptide(L)'
;MDTKNYGWQSDFAKSYIAQGRAEGRAEGRAEGRVVGRVDALLYVLEVRGVEVPDEVRERVTGCTDTEQLDRWIKRAVVVDKAEDLLD
;
A
#
# COMPACT_ATOMS: atom_id res chain seq x y z
N MET A 1 -13.33 -3.65 -49.79
CA MET A 1 -12.90 -3.08 -48.50
C MET A 1 -11.88 -4.02 -47.88
N ASP A 2 -10.60 -3.67 -47.90
CA ASP A 2 -9.53 -4.40 -47.21
C ASP A 2 -9.57 -4.06 -45.73
N THR A 3 -10.22 -4.91 -44.93
CA THR A 3 -10.31 -4.76 -43.47
C THR A 3 -9.09 -5.34 -42.75
N LYS A 4 -8.06 -5.76 -43.48
CA LYS A 4 -6.89 -6.50 -42.94
C LYS A 4 -5.85 -5.65 -42.23
N ASN A 5 -6.08 -4.35 -42.06
CA ASN A 5 -5.15 -3.47 -41.35
C ASN A 5 -5.89 -2.47 -40.44
N TYR A 6 -6.95 -2.92 -39.78
CA TYR A 6 -7.54 -2.18 -38.66
C TYR A 6 -6.61 -2.35 -37.45
N GLY A 7 -5.55 -1.55 -37.47
CA GLY A 7 -4.40 -1.69 -36.61
C GLY A 7 -4.74 -1.44 -35.15
N TRP A 8 -4.72 -2.53 -34.37
CA TRP A 8 -4.23 -2.52 -32.98
C TRP A 8 -2.83 -1.89 -32.83
N GLN A 9 -2.19 -1.52 -33.95
CA GLN A 9 -0.91 -0.84 -34.05
C GLN A 9 -1.01 0.67 -34.35
N SER A 10 -2.20 1.29 -34.27
CA SER A 10 -2.25 2.75 -34.36
C SER A 10 -1.53 3.38 -33.17
N ASP A 11 -0.92 4.55 -33.36
CA ASP A 11 -0.21 5.23 -32.29
C ASP A 11 -1.16 5.60 -31.13
N PHE A 12 -2.45 5.74 -31.42
CA PHE A 12 -3.51 5.85 -30.43
C PHE A 12 -3.58 4.59 -29.54
N ALA A 13 -3.68 3.38 -30.12
CA ALA A 13 -3.72 2.14 -29.35
C ALA A 13 -2.45 1.93 -28.50
N LYS A 14 -1.28 2.26 -29.05
CA LYS A 14 0.00 2.23 -28.30
C LYS A 14 -0.02 3.21 -27.13
N SER A 15 -0.56 4.42 -27.33
CA SER A 15 -0.66 5.45 -26.30
C SER A 15 -1.55 5.01 -25.14
N TYR A 16 -2.73 4.42 -25.40
CA TYR A 16 -3.60 3.92 -24.34
C TYR A 16 -2.99 2.77 -23.55
N ILE A 17 -2.29 1.85 -24.23
CA ILE A 17 -1.58 0.76 -23.54
C ILE A 17 -0.45 1.34 -22.66
N ALA A 18 0.28 2.33 -23.15
CA ALA A 18 1.34 2.99 -22.40
C ALA A 18 0.78 3.73 -21.17
N GLN A 19 -0.32 4.45 -21.33
CA GLN A 19 -1.01 5.15 -20.26
C GLN A 19 -1.55 4.17 -19.21
N GLY A 20 -2.29 3.13 -19.61
CA GLY A 20 -2.80 2.13 -18.67
C GLY A 20 -1.70 1.39 -17.91
N ARG A 21 -0.56 1.12 -18.54
CA ARG A 21 0.62 0.57 -17.84
C ARG A 21 1.23 1.57 -16.85
N ALA A 22 1.22 2.86 -17.15
CA ALA A 22 1.72 3.89 -16.25
C ALA A 22 0.81 4.06 -15.04
N GLU A 23 -0.50 4.13 -15.26
CA GLU A 23 -1.54 4.21 -14.23
C GLU A 23 -1.49 2.98 -13.31
N GLY A 24 -1.50 1.76 -13.86
CA GLY A 24 -1.42 0.54 -13.05
C GLY A 24 -0.12 0.42 -12.24
N ARG A 25 1.02 0.91 -12.76
CA ARG A 25 2.27 1.01 -11.96
C ARG A 25 2.19 2.06 -10.86
N ALA A 26 1.45 3.14 -11.07
CA ALA A 26 1.27 4.17 -10.05
C ALA A 26 0.39 3.64 -8.92
N GLU A 27 -0.74 3.03 -9.27
CA GLU A 27 -1.68 2.39 -8.35
C GLU A 27 -1.01 1.28 -7.54
N GLY A 28 -0.36 0.31 -8.21
CA GLY A 28 0.33 -0.78 -7.51
C GLY A 28 1.47 -0.33 -6.60
N ARG A 29 2.14 0.79 -6.91
CA ARG A 29 3.13 1.39 -6.00
C ARG A 29 2.47 2.05 -4.80
N ALA A 30 1.32 2.69 -4.97
CA ALA A 30 0.59 3.30 -3.87
C ALA A 30 0.06 2.22 -2.91
N GLU A 31 -0.57 1.17 -3.44
CA GLU A 31 -1.04 0.02 -2.67
C GLU A 31 0.10 -0.69 -1.95
N GLY A 32 1.19 -1.00 -2.67
CA GLY A 32 2.37 -1.64 -2.08
C GLY A 32 3.03 -0.80 -1.00
N ARG A 33 2.92 0.54 -1.08
CA ARG A 33 3.42 1.45 -0.04
C ARG A 33 2.64 1.30 1.27
N VAL A 34 1.31 1.18 1.19
CA VAL A 34 0.42 0.97 2.34
C VAL A 34 0.69 -0.39 2.97
N VAL A 35 0.63 -1.46 2.18
CA VAL A 35 0.84 -2.84 2.67
C VAL A 35 2.21 -2.96 3.34
N GLY A 36 3.26 -2.47 2.69
CA GLY A 36 4.61 -2.54 3.27
C GLY A 36 4.77 -1.76 4.58
N ARG A 37 3.97 -0.71 4.82
CA ARG A 37 3.97 0.06 6.08
C ARG A 37 3.24 -0.67 7.20
N VAL A 38 2.09 -1.26 6.88
CA VAL A 38 1.35 -2.13 7.79
C VAL A 38 2.23 -3.28 8.26
N ASP A 39 2.87 -3.98 7.32
CA ASP A 39 3.75 -5.11 7.62
C ASP A 39 4.95 -4.67 8.47
N ALA A 40 5.60 -3.56 8.12
CA ALA A 40 6.73 -3.03 8.89
C ALA A 40 6.35 -2.66 10.32
N LEU A 41 5.18 -2.04 10.51
CA LEU A 41 4.67 -1.66 11.83
C LEU A 41 4.44 -2.90 12.70
N LEU A 42 3.70 -3.89 12.18
CA LEU A 42 3.40 -5.12 12.92
C LEU A 42 4.68 -5.90 13.23
N TYR A 43 5.63 -5.94 12.30
CA TYR A 43 6.93 -6.57 12.51
C TYR A 43 7.74 -5.90 13.63
N VAL A 44 7.74 -4.56 13.70
CA VAL A 44 8.42 -3.84 14.80
C VAL A 44 7.81 -4.20 16.16
N LEU A 45 6.48 -4.27 16.27
CA LEU A 45 5.80 -4.66 17.52
C LEU A 45 6.12 -6.11 17.89
N GLU A 46 6.13 -7.02 16.91
CA GLU A 46 6.50 -8.42 17.10
C GLU A 46 7.94 -8.57 17.61
N VAL A 47 8.91 -7.91 16.98
CA VAL A 47 10.33 -7.95 17.39
C VAL A 47 10.52 -7.39 18.80
N ARG A 48 9.70 -6.42 19.19
CA ARG A 48 9.70 -5.86 20.56
C ARG A 48 8.96 -6.73 21.57
N GLY A 49 8.25 -7.77 21.13
CA GLY A 49 7.42 -8.61 21.99
C GLY A 49 6.19 -7.90 22.53
N VAL A 50 5.72 -6.85 21.86
CA VAL A 50 4.48 -6.15 22.21
C VAL A 50 3.31 -6.96 21.65
N GLU A 51 2.44 -7.44 22.53
CA GLU A 51 1.22 -8.13 22.13
C GLU A 51 0.30 -7.16 21.39
N VAL A 52 -0.21 -7.57 20.23
CA VAL A 52 -1.10 -6.77 19.39
C VAL A 52 -2.49 -7.41 19.41
N PRO A 53 -3.46 -6.82 20.15
CA PRO A 53 -4.85 -7.27 20.12
C PRO A 53 -5.44 -7.20 18.71
N ASP A 54 -6.42 -8.06 18.44
CA ASP A 54 -7.06 -8.13 17.13
C ASP A 54 -7.68 -6.79 16.69
N GLU A 55 -8.25 -6.02 17.62
CA GLU A 55 -8.80 -4.68 17.33
C GLU A 55 -7.72 -3.72 16.81
N VAL A 56 -6.53 -3.72 17.43
CA VAL A 56 -5.41 -2.88 16.97
C VAL A 56 -4.93 -3.38 15.60
N ARG A 57 -4.82 -4.70 15.42
CA ARG A 57 -4.43 -5.30 14.15
C ARG A 57 -5.38 -4.92 13.03
N GLU A 58 -6.69 -5.02 13.23
CA GLU A 58 -7.71 -4.64 12.25
C GLU A 58 -7.65 -3.14 11.90
N ARG A 59 -7.46 -2.28 12.90
CA ARG A 59 -7.31 -0.83 12.65
C ARG A 59 -6.06 -0.51 11.84
N VAL A 60 -4.94 -1.21 12.10
CA VAL A 60 -3.71 -1.02 11.34
C VAL A 60 -3.85 -1.55 9.92
N THR A 61 -4.35 -2.77 9.73
CA THR A 61 -4.47 -3.39 8.39
C THR A 61 -5.53 -2.72 7.51
N GLY A 62 -6.56 -2.11 8.11
CA GLY A 62 -7.56 -1.31 7.40
C GLY A 62 -7.12 0.12 7.07
N CYS A 63 -5.97 0.60 7.56
CA CYS A 63 -5.51 1.97 7.34
C CYS A 63 -4.86 2.12 5.95
N THR A 64 -5.33 3.09 5.17
CA THR A 64 -4.76 3.45 3.85
C THR A 64 -4.00 4.77 3.87
N ASP A 65 -4.02 5.51 4.99
CA ASP A 65 -3.28 6.74 5.17
C ASP A 65 -1.81 6.43 5.51
N THR A 66 -0.94 6.57 4.51
CA THR A 66 0.51 6.32 4.69
C THR A 66 1.17 7.26 5.69
N GLU A 67 0.66 8.48 5.90
CA GLU A 67 1.24 9.39 6.88
C GLU A 67 0.87 8.97 8.31
N GLN A 68 -0.36 8.49 8.50
CA GLN A 68 -0.78 7.88 9.76
C GLN A 68 0.04 6.64 10.08
N LEU A 69 0.22 5.75 9.10
CA LEU A 69 1.07 4.57 9.26
C LEU A 69 2.52 4.96 9.60
N ASP A 70 3.09 5.98 8.95
CA ASP A 70 4.45 6.46 9.24
C ASP A 70 4.56 7.05 10.68
N ARG A 71 3.50 7.68 11.21
CA ARG A 71 3.45 8.12 12.62
C ARG A 71 3.40 6.94 13.57
N TRP A 72 2.56 5.95 13.27
CA TRP A 72 2.45 4.74 14.07
C TRP A 72 3.74 3.94 14.08
N ILE A 73 4.44 3.79 12.95
CA ILE A 73 5.76 3.14 12.91
C ILE A 73 6.74 3.80 13.86
N LYS A 74 6.77 5.15 13.93
CA LYS A 74 7.64 5.86 14.88
C LYS A 74 7.27 5.58 16.34
N ARG A 75 5.97 5.53 16.64
CA ARG A 75 5.45 5.20 17.99
C ARG A 75 5.72 3.74 18.35
N ALA A 76 5.59 2.82 17.40
CA ALA A 76 5.79 1.38 17.57
C ALA A 76 7.19 1.03 18.08
N VAL A 77 8.17 1.93 17.98
CA VAL A 77 9.52 1.75 18.54
C VAL A 77 9.57 2.02 20.06
N VAL A 78 8.64 2.81 20.59
CA VAL A 78 8.70 3.32 21.98
C VAL A 78 7.53 2.92 22.87
N VAL A 79 6.35 2.62 22.29
CA VAL A 79 5.15 2.28 23.09
C VAL A 79 5.28 0.93 23.79
N ASP A 80 4.83 0.80 25.02
CA ASP A 80 4.87 -0.51 25.72
C ASP A 80 3.63 -1.35 25.44
N LYS A 81 2.56 -0.73 24.96
CA LYS A 81 1.29 -1.38 24.60
C LYS A 81 0.87 -1.03 23.19
N ALA A 82 0.21 -1.95 22.51
CA ALA A 82 -0.21 -1.77 21.13
C ALA A 82 -1.36 -0.75 20.99
N GLU A 83 -2.17 -0.56 22.02
CA GLU A 83 -3.27 0.42 22.03
C GLU A 83 -2.75 1.85 21.98
N ASP A 84 -1.66 2.14 22.70
CA ASP A 84 -0.99 3.45 22.73
C ASP A 84 -0.40 3.86 21.37
N LEU A 85 -0.35 2.92 20.42
CA LEU A 85 0.00 3.19 19.03
C LEU A 85 -1.01 4.14 18.37
N LEU A 86 -2.29 3.95 18.69
CA LEU A 86 -3.43 4.51 17.95
C LEU A 86 -3.87 5.90 18.44
N ASP A 87 -3.26 6.35 19.54
CA ASP A 87 -3.40 7.69 20.13
C ASP A 87 -2.55 8.76 19.41
#